data_AF-A0AAN6VFU5-F1
#
_entry.id   AF-A0AAN6VFU5-F1
#
_cell.length_a   1.000
_cell.length_b   1.000
_cell.length_c   1.000
_cell.angle_alpha   90.00
_cell.angle_beta   90.00
_cell.angle_gamma   90.00
#
_symmetry.space_group_name_H-M   'P 1'
#
loop_
_entity.id
_entity.type
_entity.pdbx_description
1 polymer ?
#
loop_
_entity_poly.entity_id
_entity_poly.type
_entity_poly.pdbx_seq_one_letter_code
_entity_poly.pdbx_strand_id
1 'polypeptide(L)'
;TRAYEWLRDIQGRSIPRMYAHVRLMLSSSDLPPGILQPAMARFFEVKGVLLERISGYNLEDLGTSPLALSKTENWGAIVQSAVDAAHDINKRGVVMNDCQPRNVMVDGRSQMPFLIDFADCYFKDAFQERWEWDEWEEGEPWDPDVGYWEAAMSNNNTGGIGHRMKLNLLRAKGIDLSTYQVSGLRRDRRRD
;
A
#
# COMPACT_ATOMS: atom_id res chain seq x y z
N THR A 1 -11.84 6.61 1.12
CA THR A 1 -11.78 5.18 1.54
C THR A 1 -11.96 4.20 0.40
N ARG A 2 -12.05 4.68 -0.85
CA ARG A 2 -12.15 3.88 -2.09
C ARG A 2 -11.24 2.65 -2.12
N ALA A 3 -9.97 2.76 -1.71
CA ALA A 3 -9.06 1.62 -1.64
C ALA A 3 -9.60 0.44 -0.81
N TYR A 4 -10.17 0.71 0.36
CA TYR A 4 -10.75 -0.34 1.21
C TYR A 4 -12.04 -0.92 0.61
N GLU A 5 -12.85 -0.12 -0.07
CA GLU A 5 -14.03 -0.60 -0.79
C GLU A 5 -13.63 -1.51 -1.98
N TRP A 6 -12.60 -1.10 -2.71
CA TRP A 6 -12.06 -1.81 -3.88
C TRP A 6 -11.39 -3.14 -3.50
N LEU A 7 -10.63 -3.13 -2.40
CA LEU A 7 -9.85 -4.25 -1.90
C LEU A 7 -10.59 -5.03 -0.81
N ARG A 8 -11.93 -4.98 -0.82
CA ARG A 8 -12.79 -5.58 0.21
C ARG A 8 -12.51 -7.07 0.39
N ASP A 9 -12.17 -7.78 -0.67
CA ASP A 9 -11.92 -9.22 -0.62
C ASP A 9 -10.65 -9.58 0.17
N ILE A 10 -9.64 -8.70 0.21
CA ILE A 10 -8.35 -8.94 0.88
C ILE A 10 -8.19 -8.25 2.24
N GLN A 11 -9.22 -7.53 2.70
CA GLN A 11 -9.25 -6.97 4.05
C GLN A 11 -9.10 -8.06 5.12
N GLY A 12 -8.22 -7.81 6.09
CA GLY A 12 -7.88 -8.75 7.16
C GLY A 12 -6.97 -9.90 6.73
N ARG A 13 -6.41 -9.84 5.52
CA ARG A 13 -5.44 -10.80 4.99
C ARG A 13 -4.15 -10.10 4.55
N SER A 14 -4.28 -9.15 3.63
CA SER A 14 -3.13 -8.43 3.04
C SER A 14 -3.20 -6.92 3.26
N ILE A 15 -4.36 -6.40 3.70
CA ILE A 15 -4.56 -5.02 4.16
C ILE A 15 -5.42 -5.07 5.44
N PRO A 16 -5.35 -4.08 6.34
CA PRO A 16 -6.20 -4.05 7.53
C PRO A 16 -7.69 -4.07 7.18
N ARG A 17 -8.54 -4.58 8.07
CA ARG A 17 -9.99 -4.31 7.96
C ARG A 17 -10.26 -2.83 8.25
N MET A 18 -11.09 -2.20 7.45
CA MET A 18 -11.67 -0.91 7.77
C MET A 18 -12.99 -1.12 8.51
N TYR A 19 -13.09 -0.58 9.73
CA TYR A 19 -14.28 -0.71 10.56
C TYR A 19 -15.26 0.44 10.36
N ALA A 20 -14.77 1.69 10.31
CA ALA A 20 -15.64 2.85 10.22
C ALA A 20 -14.90 4.10 9.72
N HIS A 21 -15.66 5.06 9.19
CA HIS A 21 -15.25 6.46 9.19
C HIS A 21 -15.51 7.05 10.57
N VAL A 22 -14.56 7.83 11.08
CA VAL A 22 -14.68 8.50 12.38
C VAL A 22 -14.62 10.01 12.18
N ARG A 23 -15.30 10.73 13.07
CA ARG A 23 -15.23 12.19 13.18
C ARG A 23 -14.94 12.51 14.64
N LEU A 24 -13.82 13.18 14.88
CA LEU A 24 -13.41 13.62 16.20
C LEU A 24 -13.60 15.13 16.26
N MET A 25 -14.34 15.58 17.28
CA MET A 25 -14.48 17.01 17.57
C MET A 25 -13.29 17.45 18.40
N LEU A 26 -12.64 18.54 18.02
CA LEU A 26 -11.66 19.20 18.89
C LEU A 26 -12.36 19.65 20.18
N SER A 27 -11.69 19.45 21.31
CA SER A 27 -12.27 19.85 22.60
C SER A 27 -12.40 21.37 22.66
N SER A 28 -13.40 21.86 23.38
CA SER A 28 -13.61 23.31 23.57
C SER A 28 -12.41 24.01 24.21
N SER A 29 -11.57 23.27 24.96
CA SER A 29 -10.33 23.78 25.56
C SER A 29 -9.20 24.01 24.55
N ASP A 30 -9.24 23.37 23.37
CA ASP A 30 -8.23 23.51 22.33
C ASP A 30 -8.56 24.62 21.32
N LEU A 31 -9.73 25.26 21.47
CA LEU A 31 -10.22 26.29 20.57
C LEU A 31 -10.13 27.69 21.19
N PRO A 32 -9.69 28.71 20.43
CA PRO A 32 -9.73 30.10 20.86
C PRO A 32 -11.13 30.53 21.36
N PRO A 33 -11.22 31.36 22.42
CA PRO A 33 -12.49 31.85 22.94
C PRO A 33 -13.29 32.57 21.84
N GLY A 34 -14.55 32.16 21.62
CA GLY A 34 -15.45 32.77 20.63
C GLY A 34 -15.72 31.94 19.36
N ILE A 35 -15.01 30.82 19.17
CA ILE A 35 -15.15 29.93 18.00
C ILE A 35 -16.25 28.86 18.17
N LEU A 36 -16.73 28.65 19.40
CA LEU A 36 -17.76 27.64 19.75
C LEU A 36 -19.19 28.08 19.35
N GLN A 37 -19.37 28.61 18.14
CA GLN A 37 -20.69 28.67 17.54
C GLN A 37 -21.02 27.29 16.93
N PRO A 38 -22.23 26.73 17.14
CA PRO A 38 -22.63 25.46 16.55
C PRO A 38 -22.44 25.39 15.03
N ALA A 39 -22.55 26.54 14.34
CA ALA A 39 -22.34 26.67 12.90
C ALA A 39 -20.88 26.45 12.47
N MET A 40 -19.90 26.67 13.36
CA MET A 40 -18.47 26.55 13.08
C MET A 40 -17.90 25.18 13.45
N ALA A 41 -18.60 24.38 14.28
CA ALA A 41 -18.14 23.09 14.77
C ALA A 41 -17.68 22.13 13.66
N ARG A 42 -18.37 22.12 12.52
CA ARG A 42 -18.02 21.28 11.35
C ARG A 42 -16.64 21.56 10.75
N PHE A 43 -16.07 22.75 10.95
CA PHE A 43 -14.74 23.12 10.46
C PHE A 43 -13.62 22.62 11.39
N PHE A 44 -13.97 22.19 12.61
CA PHE A 44 -13.05 21.64 13.60
C PHE A 44 -13.19 20.12 13.76
N GLU A 45 -13.94 19.48 12.86
CA GLU A 45 -14.02 18.03 12.76
C GLU A 45 -12.73 17.47 12.16
N VAL A 46 -12.01 16.65 12.93
CA VAL A 46 -10.95 15.80 12.41
C VAL A 46 -11.60 14.54 11.86
N LYS A 47 -11.54 14.37 10.54
CA LYS A 47 -12.04 13.17 9.85
C LYS A 47 -10.95 12.10 9.86
N GLY A 48 -11.33 10.87 10.12
CA GLY A 48 -10.41 9.73 10.11
C GLY A 48 -11.06 8.43 9.69
N VAL A 49 -10.27 7.37 9.70
CA VAL A 49 -10.72 5.99 9.48
C VAL A 49 -10.26 5.14 10.65
N LEU A 50 -11.13 4.24 11.10
CA LEU A 50 -10.80 3.24 12.11
C LEU A 50 -10.45 1.93 11.40
N LEU A 51 -9.24 1.44 11.63
CA LEU A 51 -8.68 0.25 10.98
C LEU A 51 -8.35 -0.83 12.00
N GLU A 52 -8.24 -2.07 11.52
CA GLU A 52 -7.70 -3.20 12.27
C GLU A 52 -6.28 -2.90 12.77
N ARG A 53 -6.08 -3.12 14.07
CA ARG A 53 -4.75 -2.98 14.68
C ARG A 53 -3.91 -4.22 14.40
N ILE A 54 -2.88 -4.06 13.58
CA ILE A 54 -1.86 -5.09 13.37
C ILE A 54 -0.84 -5.02 14.50
N SER A 55 -0.80 -6.07 15.34
CA SER A 55 0.08 -6.11 16.51
C SER A 55 1.43 -6.72 16.12
N GLY A 56 2.31 -5.89 15.58
CA GLY A 56 3.64 -6.33 15.19
C GLY A 56 4.60 -5.17 14.96
N TYR A 57 5.32 -5.20 13.84
CA TYR A 57 6.39 -4.26 13.56
C TYR A 57 6.36 -3.80 12.10
N ASN A 58 7.02 -2.67 11.84
CA ASN A 58 7.17 -2.17 10.48
C ASN A 58 8.14 -3.07 9.70
N LEU A 59 7.86 -3.39 8.44
CA LEU A 59 8.76 -4.21 7.63
C LEU A 59 10.16 -3.59 7.51
N GLU A 60 10.27 -2.24 7.51
CA GLU A 60 11.55 -1.53 7.53
C GLU A 60 12.42 -1.89 8.75
N ASP A 61 11.79 -2.25 9.87
CA ASP A 61 12.46 -2.64 11.12
C ASP A 61 12.74 -4.15 11.22
N LEU A 62 12.57 -4.93 10.15
CA LEU A 62 12.75 -6.39 10.20
C LEU A 62 14.11 -6.81 10.78
N GLY A 63 15.17 -6.05 10.50
CA GLY A 63 16.52 -6.34 10.99
C GLY A 63 16.78 -6.01 12.47
N THR A 64 15.89 -5.26 13.11
CA THR A 64 16.08 -4.69 14.46
C THR A 64 14.93 -5.02 15.40
N SER A 65 13.78 -5.42 14.87
CA SER A 65 12.58 -5.71 15.64
C SER A 65 12.78 -6.94 16.53
N PRO A 66 12.46 -6.85 17.83
CA PRO A 66 12.45 -8.02 18.72
C PRO A 66 11.30 -8.99 18.42
N LEU A 67 10.32 -8.58 17.61
CA LEU A 67 9.18 -9.40 17.19
C LEU A 67 9.42 -10.13 15.87
N ALA A 68 10.53 -9.83 15.18
CA ALA A 68 10.93 -10.55 13.98
C ALA A 68 11.39 -11.98 14.32
N LEU A 69 11.30 -12.88 13.34
CA LEU A 69 11.86 -14.22 13.48
C LEU A 69 13.35 -14.16 13.80
N SER A 70 13.80 -14.93 14.79
CA SER A 70 15.21 -15.00 15.18
C SER A 70 16.12 -15.59 14.10
N LYS A 71 15.56 -16.45 13.24
CA LYS A 71 16.27 -17.06 12.12
C LYS A 71 16.18 -16.19 10.87
N THR A 72 17.30 -15.58 10.50
CA THR A 72 17.41 -14.66 9.36
C THR A 72 17.13 -15.33 8.01
N GLU A 73 17.29 -16.65 7.91
CA GLU A 73 16.92 -17.44 6.72
C GLU A 73 15.44 -17.29 6.31
N ASN A 74 14.56 -16.97 7.27
CA ASN A 74 13.13 -16.81 7.02
C ASN A 74 12.73 -15.38 6.61
N TRP A 75 13.64 -14.40 6.74
CA TRP A 75 13.33 -13.00 6.45
C TRP A 75 13.03 -12.76 4.97
N GLY A 76 13.68 -13.53 4.09
CA GLY A 76 13.38 -13.50 2.66
C GLY A 76 11.92 -13.87 2.35
N ALA A 77 11.34 -14.82 3.09
CA ALA A 77 9.94 -15.22 2.90
C ALA A 77 8.96 -14.12 3.34
N ILE A 78 9.26 -13.40 4.42
CA ILE A 78 8.45 -12.26 4.89
C ILE A 78 8.46 -11.14 3.84
N VAL A 79 9.65 -10.80 3.33
CA VAL A 79 9.80 -9.76 2.29
C VAL A 79 9.10 -10.19 1.01
N GLN A 80 9.25 -11.45 0.58
CA GLN A 80 8.55 -11.96 -0.60
C GLN A 80 7.04 -11.91 -0.42
N SER A 81 6.51 -12.30 0.74
CA SER A 81 5.07 -12.23 1.01
C SER A 81 4.55 -10.79 0.92
N ALA A 82 5.34 -9.79 1.28
CA ALA A 82 4.96 -8.37 1.15
C ALA A 82 4.98 -7.91 -0.31
N VAL A 83 5.97 -8.37 -1.09
CA VAL A 83 6.04 -8.15 -2.55
C VAL A 83 4.84 -8.78 -3.25
N ASP A 84 4.48 -10.01 -2.90
CA ASP A 84 3.33 -10.72 -3.46
C ASP A 84 2.02 -10.01 -3.11
N ALA A 85 1.88 -9.54 -1.86
CA ALA A 85 0.72 -8.76 -1.42
C ALA A 85 0.58 -7.44 -2.19
N ALA A 86 1.68 -6.73 -2.43
CA ALA A 86 1.66 -5.52 -3.28
C ALA A 86 1.21 -5.85 -4.70
N HIS A 87 1.80 -6.87 -5.32
CA HIS A 87 1.42 -7.30 -6.66
C HIS A 87 -0.06 -7.75 -6.74
N ASP A 88 -0.57 -8.39 -5.70
CA ASP A 88 -1.97 -8.78 -5.58
C ASP A 88 -2.92 -7.57 -5.48
N ILE A 89 -2.47 -6.46 -4.90
CA ILE A 89 -3.17 -5.17 -4.91
C ILE A 89 -3.14 -4.56 -6.31
N ASN A 90 -1.98 -4.56 -6.99
CA ASN A 90 -1.87 -4.12 -8.38
C ASN A 90 -2.80 -4.91 -9.32
N LYS A 91 -2.88 -6.24 -9.19
CA LYS A 91 -3.80 -7.06 -9.99
C LYS A 91 -5.28 -6.72 -9.78
N ARG A 92 -5.63 -6.13 -8.63
CA ARG A 92 -6.99 -5.70 -8.32
C ARG A 92 -7.30 -4.31 -8.86
N GLY A 93 -6.38 -3.65 -9.55
CA GLY A 93 -6.63 -2.33 -10.13
C GLY A 93 -6.30 -1.16 -9.19
N VAL A 94 -5.48 -1.38 -8.15
CA VAL A 94 -4.98 -0.33 -7.27
C VAL A 94 -3.46 -0.26 -7.34
N VAL A 95 -2.91 0.91 -7.63
CA VAL A 95 -1.46 1.18 -7.56
C VAL A 95 -1.20 2.14 -6.40
N MET A 96 -0.31 1.77 -5.49
CA MET A 96 0.09 2.63 -4.37
C MET A 96 1.24 3.54 -4.82
N ASN A 97 1.12 4.87 -4.72
CA ASN A 97 2.23 5.75 -5.09
C ASN A 97 3.39 5.64 -4.11
N ASP A 98 3.09 5.40 -2.83
CA ASP A 98 4.08 5.25 -1.77
C ASP A 98 4.19 3.80 -1.27
N CYS A 99 4.52 2.87 -2.17
CA CYS A 99 4.68 1.46 -1.82
C CYS A 99 6.10 1.17 -1.28
N GLN A 100 6.34 1.50 -0.01
CA GLN A 100 7.64 1.33 0.66
C GLN A 100 7.53 0.45 1.91
N PRO A 101 8.64 -0.13 2.42
CA PRO A 101 8.60 -0.99 3.60
C PRO A 101 7.97 -0.33 4.82
N ARG A 102 8.14 0.99 5.00
CA ARG A 102 7.49 1.77 6.06
C ARG A 102 5.96 1.75 6.03
N ASN A 103 5.37 1.42 4.88
CA ASN A 103 3.93 1.29 4.69
C ASN A 103 3.50 -0.18 4.68
N VAL A 104 4.30 -1.06 5.30
CA VAL A 104 3.98 -2.47 5.51
C VAL A 104 4.13 -2.82 6.98
N MET A 105 3.03 -3.25 7.60
CA MET A 105 3.03 -3.81 8.94
C MET A 105 3.13 -5.33 8.87
N VAL A 106 4.09 -5.91 9.57
CA VAL A 106 4.19 -7.37 9.73
C VAL A 106 3.54 -7.76 11.05
N ASP A 107 2.55 -8.64 11.03
CA ASP A 107 1.94 -9.16 12.25
C ASP A 107 2.96 -9.97 13.06
N GLY A 108 3.12 -9.66 14.35
CA GLY A 108 4.18 -10.24 15.17
C GLY A 108 4.01 -11.74 15.41
N ARG A 109 2.79 -12.27 15.31
CA ARG A 109 2.52 -13.70 15.57
C ARG A 109 2.58 -14.55 14.31
N SER A 110 1.91 -14.12 13.24
CA SER A 110 1.82 -14.86 11.98
C SER A 110 2.96 -14.51 11.01
N GLN A 111 3.66 -13.40 11.24
CA GLN A 111 4.67 -12.84 10.33
C GLN A 111 4.12 -12.49 8.94
N MET A 112 2.78 -12.36 8.83
CA MET A 112 2.12 -11.96 7.60
C MET A 112 2.15 -10.44 7.43
N PRO A 113 2.46 -9.94 6.22
CA PRO A 113 2.49 -8.51 5.93
C PRO A 113 1.10 -7.97 5.60
N PHE A 114 0.86 -6.75 6.05
CA PHE A 114 -0.32 -5.94 5.79
C PHE A 114 0.15 -4.61 5.20
N LEU A 115 -0.22 -4.33 3.96
CA LEU A 115 0.01 -3.02 3.37
C LEU A 115 -0.94 -2.02 4.01
N ILE A 116 -0.39 -0.87 4.37
CA ILE A 116 -1.09 0.25 5.00
C ILE A 116 -0.85 1.52 4.18
N ASP A 117 -1.46 2.62 4.61
CA ASP A 117 -1.34 3.93 3.98
C ASP A 117 -1.75 3.96 2.50
N PHE A 118 -3.07 3.89 2.29
CA PHE A 118 -3.70 4.04 0.97
C PHE A 118 -4.16 5.47 0.71
N ALA A 119 -3.51 6.46 1.33
CA ALA A 119 -3.88 7.86 1.14
C ALA A 119 -3.59 8.34 -0.29
N ASP A 120 -2.56 7.78 -0.93
CA ASP A 120 -2.11 8.13 -2.27
C ASP A 120 -2.06 6.89 -3.17
N CYS A 121 -3.14 6.68 -3.94
CA CYS A 121 -3.31 5.53 -4.82
C CYS A 121 -3.97 5.93 -6.15
N TYR A 122 -3.59 5.25 -7.21
CA TYR A 122 -4.30 5.26 -8.50
C TYR A 122 -5.21 4.04 -8.62
N PHE A 123 -6.34 4.24 -9.29
CA PHE A 123 -7.36 3.22 -9.52
C PHE A 123 -7.52 2.98 -11.02
N LYS A 124 -7.71 1.73 -11.42
CA LYS A 124 -7.82 1.33 -12.82
C LYS A 124 -8.99 2.00 -13.55
N ASP A 125 -10.12 2.18 -12.89
CA ASP A 125 -11.29 2.86 -13.48
C ASP A 125 -11.07 4.37 -13.70
N ALA A 126 -10.25 5.02 -12.88
CA ALA A 126 -9.87 6.43 -13.11
C ALA A 126 -9.03 6.60 -14.40
N PHE A 127 -8.31 5.57 -14.85
CA PHE A 127 -7.63 5.56 -16.15
C PHE A 127 -8.62 5.46 -17.30
N GLN A 128 -9.66 4.64 -17.14
CA GLN A 128 -10.74 4.53 -18.11
C GLN A 128 -11.50 5.86 -18.25
N GLU A 129 -11.90 6.47 -17.13
CA GLU A 129 -12.61 7.76 -17.12
C GLU A 129 -11.80 8.89 -17.76
N ARG A 130 -10.49 8.99 -17.48
CA ARG A 130 -9.62 10.02 -18.08
C ARG A 130 -9.51 9.87 -19.59
N TRP A 131 -9.48 8.64 -20.09
CA TRP A 131 -9.41 8.38 -21.53
C TRP A 131 -10.73 8.57 -22.25
N GLU A 132 -11.86 8.19 -21.65
CA GLU A 132 -13.19 8.53 -22.20
C GLU A 132 -13.35 10.06 -22.41
N TRP A 133 -12.61 10.87 -21.66
CA TRP A 133 -12.50 12.32 -21.86
C TRP A 133 -11.49 12.74 -22.95
N ASP A 134 -10.33 12.08 -23.04
CA ASP A 134 -9.24 12.40 -23.98
C ASP A 134 -9.47 11.83 -25.41
N GLU A 135 -10.31 10.80 -25.60
CA GLU A 135 -10.71 10.24 -26.91
C GLU A 135 -11.47 11.22 -27.83
N TRP A 136 -11.72 12.45 -27.37
CA TRP A 136 -12.24 13.53 -28.21
C TRP A 136 -11.19 14.14 -29.17
N GLU A 137 -9.88 13.83 -29.04
CA GLU A 137 -8.86 14.46 -29.89
C GLU A 137 -8.00 13.57 -30.82
N GLU A 138 -7.64 12.30 -30.53
CA GLU A 138 -6.78 11.53 -31.47
C GLU A 138 -7.09 10.03 -31.56
N GLY A 139 -7.32 9.54 -32.78
CA GLY A 139 -7.92 8.26 -33.12
C GLY A 139 -7.03 7.02 -33.12
N GLU A 140 -6.23 6.79 -32.09
CA GLU A 140 -5.58 5.48 -31.86
C GLU A 140 -6.30 4.75 -30.70
N PRO A 141 -6.76 3.50 -30.90
CA PRO A 141 -7.44 2.74 -29.84
C PRO A 141 -6.44 2.41 -28.73
N TRP A 142 -6.56 3.11 -27.61
CA TRP A 142 -5.78 2.84 -26.41
C TRP A 142 -6.50 1.85 -25.50
N ASP A 143 -5.76 0.91 -24.92
CA ASP A 143 -6.30 -0.10 -24.01
C ASP A 143 -6.08 0.34 -22.54
N PRO A 144 -7.15 0.63 -21.77
CA PRO A 144 -7.05 0.99 -20.36
C PRO A 144 -6.30 0.00 -19.50
N ASP A 145 -6.30 -1.28 -19.87
CA ASP A 145 -5.54 -2.30 -19.17
C ASP A 145 -4.04 -2.12 -19.41
N VAL A 146 -3.65 -1.79 -20.64
CA VAL A 146 -2.24 -1.52 -21.00
C VAL A 146 -1.72 -0.33 -20.21
N GLY A 147 -2.42 0.81 -20.26
CA GLY A 147 -1.97 2.01 -19.57
C GLY A 147 -1.96 1.88 -18.04
N TYR A 148 -2.93 1.16 -17.48
CA TYR A 148 -2.90 0.82 -16.05
C TYR A 148 -1.65 0.00 -15.69
N TRP A 149 -1.33 -1.02 -16.49
CA TRP A 149 -0.14 -1.85 -16.23
C TRP A 149 1.16 -1.08 -16.46
N GLU A 150 1.22 -0.15 -17.41
CA GLU A 150 2.35 0.78 -17.57
C GLU A 150 2.56 1.66 -16.34
N ALA A 151 1.47 2.19 -15.76
CA ALA A 151 1.53 2.94 -14.51
C ALA A 151 1.99 2.06 -13.33
N ALA A 152 1.45 0.83 -13.22
CA ALA A 152 1.86 -0.13 -12.20
C ALA A 152 3.36 -0.50 -12.31
N MET A 153 3.86 -0.68 -13.54
CA MET A 153 5.27 -0.95 -13.81
C MET A 153 6.15 0.27 -13.48
N SER A 154 5.71 1.47 -13.84
CA SER A 154 6.44 2.72 -13.59
C SER A 154 6.58 3.02 -12.09
N ASN A 155 5.49 2.82 -11.34
CA ASN A 155 5.51 2.97 -9.88
C ASN A 155 6.26 1.85 -9.16
N ASN A 156 6.38 0.68 -9.79
CA ASN A 156 7.17 -0.46 -9.33
C ASN A 156 6.93 -0.82 -7.85
N ASN A 157 5.66 -0.98 -7.45
CA ASN A 157 5.27 -1.24 -6.06
C ASN A 157 6.03 -2.42 -5.44
N THR A 158 6.15 -3.50 -6.20
CA THR A 158 6.93 -4.69 -5.87
C THR A 158 8.41 -4.38 -5.61
N GLY A 159 9.04 -3.55 -6.45
CA GLY A 159 10.41 -3.11 -6.27
C GLY A 159 10.57 -2.14 -5.11
N GLY A 160 9.58 -1.27 -4.88
CA GLY A 160 9.53 -0.33 -3.77
C GLY A 160 9.68 -1.02 -2.41
N ILE A 161 9.11 -2.22 -2.27
CA ILE A 161 9.30 -3.07 -1.08
C ILE A 161 10.58 -3.90 -1.21
N GLY A 162 10.65 -4.80 -2.19
CA GLY A 162 11.68 -5.85 -2.22
C GLY A 162 13.09 -5.30 -2.35
N HIS A 163 13.31 -4.36 -3.28
CA HIS A 163 14.64 -3.79 -3.52
C HIS A 163 15.11 -2.95 -2.33
N ARG A 164 14.19 -2.19 -1.73
CA ARG A 164 14.51 -1.38 -0.57
C ARG A 164 14.86 -2.25 0.64
N MET A 165 14.12 -3.33 0.87
CA MET A 165 14.42 -4.28 1.94
C MET A 165 15.77 -4.99 1.76
N LYS A 166 16.09 -5.43 0.53
CA LYS A 166 17.41 -6.01 0.23
C LYS A 166 18.53 -5.03 0.58
N LEU A 167 18.42 -3.76 0.14
CA LEU A 167 19.43 -2.75 0.45
C LEU A 167 19.53 -2.47 1.96
N ASN A 168 18.39 -2.35 2.65
CA ASN A 168 18.36 -2.07 4.09
C ASN A 168 19.02 -3.19 4.89
N LEU A 169 18.68 -4.44 4.61
CA LEU A 169 19.22 -5.60 5.33
C LEU A 169 20.69 -5.87 5.00
N LEU A 170 21.11 -5.67 3.74
CA LEU A 170 22.51 -5.77 3.36
C LEU A 170 23.36 -4.74 4.11
N ARG A 171 22.91 -3.48 4.14
CA ARG A 171 23.63 -2.37 4.81
C ARG A 171 23.66 -2.53 6.33
N ALA A 172 22.54 -2.91 6.94
CA ALA A 172 22.41 -2.95 8.39
C ALA A 172 22.93 -4.24 9.02
N LYS A 173 22.91 -5.36 8.28
CA LYS A 173 23.16 -6.71 8.84
C LYS A 173 24.07 -7.59 7.98
N GLY A 174 24.52 -7.12 6.82
CA GLY A 174 25.30 -7.94 5.88
C GLY A 174 24.52 -9.10 5.25
N ILE A 175 23.18 -9.07 5.33
CA ILE A 175 22.32 -10.13 4.82
C ILE A 175 21.92 -9.79 3.38
N ASP A 176 22.32 -10.63 2.43
CA ASP A 176 21.84 -10.55 1.05
C ASP A 176 20.58 -11.40 0.86
N LEU A 177 19.47 -10.73 0.56
CA LEU A 177 18.26 -11.37 0.06
C LEU A 177 18.43 -11.66 -1.44
N SER A 178 19.14 -12.74 -1.77
CA SER A 178 19.47 -13.12 -3.15
C SER A 178 18.28 -13.70 -3.95
N THR A 179 17.09 -13.85 -3.35
CA THR A 179 16.03 -14.72 -3.91
C THR A 179 14.62 -14.13 -4.01
N TYR A 180 14.36 -12.86 -3.69
CA TYR A 180 12.99 -12.34 -3.86
C TYR A 180 12.72 -12.06 -5.36
N GLN A 181 11.60 -12.56 -5.89
CA GLN A 181 11.17 -12.33 -7.26
C GLN A 181 10.24 -11.13 -7.33
N VAL A 182 10.56 -10.20 -8.23
CA VAL A 182 9.62 -9.17 -8.66
C VAL A 182 8.58 -9.84 -9.55
N SER A 183 7.41 -10.14 -9.00
CA SER A 183 6.26 -10.62 -9.76
C SER A 183 5.84 -9.54 -10.76
N GLY A 184 5.93 -9.84 -12.06
CA GLY A 184 5.64 -8.93 -13.17
C GLY A 184 6.72 -8.91 -14.28
N LEU A 185 7.93 -9.41 -13.99
CA LEU A 185 9.03 -9.47 -14.97
C LEU A 185 9.10 -10.80 -15.76
N ARG A 186 7.96 -11.45 -16.04
CA ARG A 186 7.92 -12.40 -17.16
C ARG A 186 7.87 -11.60 -18.45
N ARG A 187 9.05 -11.26 -19.00
CA ARG A 187 9.17 -11.13 -20.46
C ARG A 187 8.74 -12.47 -21.02
N ASP A 188 7.55 -12.53 -21.59
CA ASP A 188 7.12 -13.61 -22.45
C ASP A 188 7.96 -13.54 -23.73
N ARG A 189 9.22 -13.98 -23.63
CA ARG A 189 10.05 -14.32 -24.77
C ARG A 189 9.72 -15.76 -25.18
N ARG A 190 8.47 -15.96 -25.59
CA ARG A 190 8.02 -17.03 -26.49
C ARG A 190 6.82 -16.50 -27.28
N ARG A 191 7.12 -15.77 -28.35
CA ARG A 191 6.35 -15.88 -29.57
C ARG A 191 7.25 -16.63 -30.55
N ASP A 192 6.82 -17.85 -30.85
CA ASP A 192 7.20 -18.56 -32.07
C ASP A 192 6.69 -17.76 -33.29
#